data_AF-A0A0M9WIY9-F1
#
_entry.id   AF-A0A0M9WIY9-F1
#
_cell.length_a   1.000
_cell.length_b   1.000
_cell.length_c   1.000
_cell.angle_alpha   90.00
_cell.angle_beta   90.00
_cell.angle_gamma   90.00
#
_symmetry.space_group_name_H-M   'P 1'
#
loop_
_entity.id
_entity.type
_entity.pdbx_description
1 polymer ?
#
loop_
_entity_poly.entity_id
_entity_poly.type
_entity_poly.pdbx_seq_one_letter_code
_entity_poly.pdbx_strand_id
1 'polypeptide(L)'
;MCGIFFSLSSSEPTPSTQDTCTLLQKRGPDSYKTHTTQKDIHAQDGVSPPLSYYLTFTSTVLALRGDHVYTQPLVDPRTQSVLCWNGEAWKIAGERVQGNDTERVFNLFLQAVGSDQKDSVERMAEAIASLSGPFAFVFYDAVNSRLFYSRDCLGRRSLLEGFDENGNLKICSICDSASVDCFKEVGTKGVCTIDLAHYQDPSLSPRELCQIRTLPWSSAASTPADYIRKSIPPMNTTLPTEQPPALTTDSVFVKELESNLRESLELRIQNVPEPPGYVAGETAKTAVLFSGGLDCTLLARLSHDILPLNEPIDLLNVAFENPRVAAAAKANQQKSPSSPPPLSIYENCPDRITGRSAHTELQATCPGRTWRFIAIDIPYTETLTHRDQVKRLMRPHNTEMDISIACALYFASRGQGTAQTNPSAQLPTPDTPPSPLYTTTSRVLLSGLGADELFAGYGRHGVAFNRGGFKDLIAEIDLDVSRLGSRNLGRDDRVLSHWGRETRFPFLDEEFVAWVLQAPVWEKCGFGLPQIDTTAGIDSEKLALRLVALRLGLVKVSREKKRAIQFGARTAKMETGRSRGTDALS
;
A
#
# COMPACT_ATOMS: atom_id res chain seq x y z
N MET A 1 -11.62 1.25 -3.92
CA MET A 1 -10.97 2.00 -2.80
C MET A 1 -11.90 3.04 -2.17
N CYS A 2 -11.88 3.23 -0.85
CA CYS A 2 -12.81 4.11 -0.12
C CYS A 2 -12.14 4.81 1.09
N GLY A 3 -12.78 5.84 1.62
CA GLY A 3 -12.54 6.32 2.99
C GLY A 3 -13.61 5.78 3.93
N ILE A 4 -13.23 5.33 5.12
CA ILE A 4 -14.14 4.85 6.17
C ILE A 4 -14.04 5.78 7.37
N PHE A 5 -15.19 6.13 7.94
CA PHE A 5 -15.32 6.61 9.31
C PHE A 5 -16.48 5.88 10.00
N PHE A 6 -16.27 5.51 11.25
CA PHE A 6 -17.26 4.91 12.12
C PHE A 6 -17.14 5.48 13.53
N SER A 7 -18.27 5.70 14.19
CA SER A 7 -18.33 5.98 15.61
C SER A 7 -19.37 5.11 16.32
N LEU A 8 -19.04 4.66 17.53
CA LEU A 8 -19.98 4.06 18.48
C LEU A 8 -20.09 4.98 19.70
N SER A 9 -21.30 5.50 19.96
CA SER A 9 -21.59 6.38 21.09
C SER A 9 -22.80 5.90 21.88
N SER A 10 -22.78 6.12 23.20
CA SER A 10 -23.90 5.82 24.11
C SER A 10 -24.81 7.03 24.38
N SER A 11 -24.51 8.20 23.82
CA SER A 11 -25.27 9.44 24.08
C SER A 11 -25.98 9.96 22.84
N GLU A 12 -25.25 10.17 21.76
CA GLU A 12 -25.78 10.76 20.53
C GLU A 12 -24.99 10.33 19.28
N PRO A 13 -25.57 10.42 18.08
CA PRO A 13 -24.82 10.22 16.84
C PRO A 13 -23.61 11.14 16.76
N THR A 14 -22.42 10.57 16.57
CA THR A 14 -21.16 11.32 16.52
C THR A 14 -20.60 11.34 15.08
N PRO A 15 -20.89 12.37 14.27
CA PRO A 15 -20.37 12.47 12.92
C PRO A 15 -18.86 12.77 12.91
N SER A 16 -18.21 12.54 11.76
CA SER A 16 -16.83 12.97 11.53
C SER A 16 -16.73 14.50 11.53
N THR A 17 -15.60 15.05 11.99
CA THR A 17 -15.31 16.48 11.86
C THR A 17 -15.25 16.92 10.38
N GLN A 18 -15.47 18.21 10.12
CA GLN A 18 -15.41 18.77 8.75
C GLN A 18 -14.05 18.52 8.07
N ASP A 19 -12.96 18.63 8.84
CA ASP A 19 -11.62 18.34 8.35
C ASP A 19 -11.46 16.87 7.96
N THR A 20 -11.88 15.96 8.83
CA THR A 20 -11.81 14.52 8.58
C THR A 20 -12.67 14.15 7.37
N CYS A 21 -13.86 14.73 7.26
CA CYS A 21 -14.72 14.62 6.09
C CYS A 21 -14.00 15.05 4.80
N THR A 22 -13.36 16.22 4.81
CA THR A 22 -12.59 16.75 3.67
C THR A 22 -11.47 15.82 3.25
N LEU A 23 -10.73 15.25 4.21
CA LEU A 23 -9.64 14.32 3.93
C LEU A 23 -10.13 12.96 3.44
N LEU A 24 -11.29 12.48 3.91
CA LEU A 24 -11.91 11.27 3.40
C LEU A 24 -12.43 11.47 1.96
N GLN A 25 -13.02 12.62 1.64
CA GLN A 25 -13.47 12.93 0.27
C GLN A 25 -12.31 13.03 -0.71
N LYS A 26 -11.14 13.50 -0.26
CA LYS A 26 -9.90 13.45 -1.05
C LYS A 26 -9.45 12.02 -1.38
N ARG A 27 -9.76 11.03 -0.53
CA ARG A 27 -9.51 9.60 -0.81
C ARG A 27 -10.52 9.00 -1.76
N GLY A 28 -11.79 9.35 -1.58
CA GLY A 28 -12.91 8.85 -2.36
C GLY A 28 -13.78 9.98 -2.90
N PRO A 29 -13.40 10.61 -4.02
CA PRO A 29 -14.07 11.82 -4.50
C PRO A 29 -15.39 11.55 -5.24
N ASP A 30 -15.71 10.30 -5.58
CA ASP A 30 -16.83 9.99 -6.47
C ASP A 30 -18.18 9.88 -5.73
N SER A 31 -18.16 9.62 -4.41
CA SER A 31 -19.37 9.58 -3.59
C SER A 31 -19.01 9.82 -2.12
N TYR A 32 -19.93 10.44 -1.38
CA TYR A 32 -19.89 10.62 0.08
C TYR A 32 -21.28 10.35 0.64
N LYS A 33 -21.39 9.49 1.66
CA LYS A 33 -22.66 9.26 2.36
C LYS A 33 -22.41 8.87 3.82
N THR A 34 -23.34 9.29 4.66
CA THR A 34 -23.42 8.92 6.07
C THR A 34 -24.73 8.19 6.34
N HIS A 35 -24.67 7.15 7.17
CA HIS A 35 -25.81 6.41 7.69
C HIS A 35 -25.66 6.30 9.21
N THR A 36 -26.76 6.52 9.93
CA THR A 36 -26.81 6.38 11.38
C THR A 36 -27.90 5.39 11.73
N THR A 37 -27.60 4.49 12.66
CA THR A 37 -28.59 3.58 13.25
C THR A 37 -28.51 3.64 14.77
N GLN A 38 -29.64 3.43 15.41
CA GLN A 38 -29.79 3.36 16.86
C GLN A 38 -30.11 1.92 17.25
N LYS A 39 -29.40 1.41 18.27
CA LYS A 39 -29.67 0.10 18.85
C LYS A 39 -30.00 0.27 20.31
N ASP A 40 -31.21 -0.13 20.68
CA ASP A 40 -31.63 -0.20 22.07
C ASP A 40 -31.34 -1.58 22.65
N ILE A 41 -30.72 -1.59 23.83
CA ILE A 41 -30.35 -2.79 24.57
C ILE A 41 -31.12 -2.78 25.88
N HIS A 42 -32.06 -3.71 26.00
CA HIS A 42 -32.84 -3.88 27.21
C HIS A 42 -31.97 -4.48 28.31
N ALA A 43 -32.07 -3.93 29.52
CA ALA A 43 -31.39 -4.47 30.68
C ALA A 43 -31.89 -5.87 31.03
N GLN A 44 -30.99 -6.74 31.51
CA GLN A 44 -31.35 -8.11 31.91
C GLN A 44 -32.29 -8.17 33.11
N ASP A 45 -32.33 -7.10 33.92
CA ASP A 45 -33.21 -7.00 35.09
C ASP A 45 -34.69 -6.77 34.74
N GLY A 46 -34.98 -6.41 33.48
CA GLY A 46 -36.34 -6.13 32.99
C GLY A 46 -37.00 -4.87 33.58
N VAL A 47 -36.27 -4.08 34.38
CA VAL A 47 -36.80 -2.91 35.12
C VAL A 47 -36.08 -1.62 34.69
N SER A 48 -34.77 -1.71 34.42
CA SER A 48 -33.98 -0.55 34.01
C SER A 48 -34.34 -0.11 32.58
N PRO A 49 -34.30 1.20 32.28
CA PRO A 49 -34.54 1.70 30.93
C PRO A 49 -33.52 1.12 29.95
N PRO A 50 -33.91 0.92 28.67
CA PRO A 50 -32.98 0.43 27.67
C PRO A 50 -31.82 1.42 27.48
N LEU A 51 -30.62 0.86 27.34
CA LEU A 51 -29.43 1.62 26.94
C LEU A 51 -29.42 1.75 25.42
N SER A 52 -29.39 2.98 24.91
CA SER A 52 -29.34 3.25 23.48
C SER A 52 -27.91 3.51 23.02
N TYR A 53 -27.51 2.86 21.94
CA TYR A 53 -26.25 3.10 21.25
C TYR A 53 -26.49 3.64 19.85
N TYR A 54 -25.68 4.61 19.46
CA TYR A 54 -25.71 5.24 18.16
C TYR A 54 -24.48 4.82 17.38
N LEU A 55 -24.71 4.20 16.24
CA LEU A 55 -23.70 3.77 15.30
C LEU A 55 -23.76 4.70 14.09
N THR A 56 -22.70 5.47 13.86
CA THR A 56 -22.60 6.38 12.71
C THR A 56 -21.54 5.88 11.75
N PHE A 57 -21.93 5.67 10.50
CA PHE A 57 -21.10 5.13 9.43
C PHE A 57 -21.00 6.18 8.33
N THR A 58 -19.77 6.53 7.94
CA THR A 58 -19.51 7.41 6.80
C THR A 58 -18.57 6.69 5.85
N SER A 59 -18.90 6.71 4.56
CA SER A 59 -17.99 6.21 3.52
C SER A 59 -17.83 7.23 2.39
N THR A 60 -16.62 7.28 1.86
CA THR A 60 -16.30 7.97 0.61
C THR A 60 -15.80 6.98 -0.42
N VAL A 61 -16.11 7.16 -1.71
CA VAL A 61 -15.83 6.13 -2.74
C VAL A 61 -14.92 6.68 -3.83
N LEU A 62 -13.87 5.93 -4.14
CA LEU A 62 -13.14 6.02 -5.40
C LEU A 62 -13.53 4.79 -6.24
N ALA A 63 -14.33 5.02 -7.27
CA ALA A 63 -14.92 3.96 -8.08
C ALA A 63 -13.86 3.35 -9.01
N LEU A 64 -13.44 2.12 -8.69
CA LEU A 64 -12.43 1.36 -9.45
C LEU A 64 -12.90 -0.06 -9.82
N ARG A 65 -14.12 -0.44 -9.41
CA ARG A 65 -14.72 -1.76 -9.62
C ARG A 65 -16.20 -1.63 -9.91
N GLY A 66 -16.70 -2.48 -10.81
CA GLY A 66 -18.06 -2.39 -11.33
C GLY A 66 -18.18 -1.46 -12.54
N ASP A 67 -19.41 -1.30 -13.00
CA ASP A 67 -19.81 -0.50 -14.16
C ASP A 67 -20.34 0.90 -13.78
N HIS A 68 -20.53 1.16 -12.49
CA HIS A 68 -20.97 2.46 -11.96
C HIS A 68 -20.39 2.74 -10.57
N VAL A 69 -20.65 3.94 -10.05
CA VAL A 69 -20.27 4.33 -8.69
C VAL A 69 -21.22 3.67 -7.69
N TYR A 70 -20.72 2.68 -6.94
CA TYR A 70 -21.45 2.04 -5.85
C TYR A 70 -21.31 2.86 -4.56
N THR A 71 -22.37 3.60 -4.21
CA THR A 71 -22.40 4.41 -2.98
C THR A 71 -22.38 3.54 -1.73
N GLN A 72 -21.51 3.91 -0.77
CA GLN A 72 -21.38 3.27 0.53
C GLN A 72 -21.66 4.30 1.65
N PRO A 73 -22.02 3.90 2.88
CA PRO A 73 -22.15 2.53 3.37
C PRO A 73 -23.31 1.76 2.72
N LEU A 74 -23.12 0.45 2.53
CA LEU A 74 -24.19 -0.46 2.13
C LEU A 74 -25.03 -0.82 3.35
N VAL A 75 -26.35 -0.81 3.20
CA VAL A 75 -27.31 -1.12 4.27
C VAL A 75 -28.28 -2.17 3.73
N ASP A 76 -28.40 -3.30 4.42
CA ASP A 76 -29.37 -4.34 4.04
C ASP A 76 -30.75 -3.90 4.53
N PRO A 77 -31.74 -3.70 3.64
CA PRO A 77 -33.06 -3.24 4.05
C PRO A 77 -33.78 -4.26 4.96
N ARG A 78 -33.43 -5.56 4.88
CA ARG A 78 -34.07 -6.61 5.66
C ARG A 78 -33.51 -6.71 7.08
N THR A 79 -32.20 -6.83 7.24
CA THR A 79 -31.58 -7.00 8.56
C THR A 79 -31.18 -5.68 9.21
N GLN A 80 -31.05 -4.60 8.44
CA GLN A 80 -30.41 -3.34 8.84
C GLN A 80 -28.91 -3.48 9.15
N SER A 81 -28.27 -4.56 8.68
CA SER A 81 -26.80 -4.70 8.75
C SER A 81 -26.12 -3.71 7.82
N VAL A 82 -24.93 -3.23 8.20
CA VAL A 82 -24.25 -2.11 7.53
C VAL A 82 -22.80 -2.48 7.21
N LEU A 83 -22.33 -2.18 6.00
CA LEU A 83 -20.92 -2.34 5.60
C LEU A 83 -20.31 -1.03 5.10
N CYS A 84 -19.17 -0.67 5.68
CA CYS A 84 -18.17 0.22 5.10
C CYS A 84 -16.98 -0.61 4.62
N TRP A 85 -16.66 -0.54 3.32
CA TRP A 85 -15.59 -1.31 2.69
C TRP A 85 -14.58 -0.39 2.00
N ASN A 86 -13.30 -0.54 2.33
CA ASN A 86 -12.19 0.08 1.62
C ASN A 86 -11.23 -1.02 1.18
N GLY A 87 -11.38 -1.50 -0.05
CA GLY A 87 -10.54 -2.57 -0.55
C GLY A 87 -10.83 -2.92 -2.00
N GLU A 88 -10.16 -3.98 -2.43
CA GLU A 88 -10.35 -4.66 -3.71
C GLU A 88 -10.33 -6.16 -3.42
N ALA A 89 -11.49 -6.82 -3.37
CA ALA A 89 -11.53 -8.27 -3.33
C ALA A 89 -11.31 -8.82 -4.76
N TRP A 90 -10.08 -9.24 -5.04
CA TRP A 90 -9.69 -9.79 -6.34
C TRP A 90 -10.26 -11.19 -6.56
N LYS A 91 -10.26 -12.01 -5.51
CA LYS A 91 -10.85 -13.35 -5.50
C LYS A 91 -11.69 -13.58 -4.24
N ILE A 92 -12.73 -14.38 -4.36
CA ILE A 92 -13.52 -14.90 -3.24
C ILE A 92 -13.54 -16.42 -3.37
N ALA A 93 -13.07 -17.13 -2.35
CA ALA A 93 -12.92 -18.59 -2.35
C ALA A 93 -12.10 -19.12 -3.55
N GLY A 94 -11.06 -18.39 -3.96
CA GLY A 94 -10.19 -18.74 -5.09
C GLY A 94 -10.69 -18.30 -6.46
N GLU A 95 -11.95 -17.85 -6.57
CA GLU A 95 -12.56 -17.44 -7.84
C GLU A 95 -12.44 -15.94 -8.07
N ARG A 96 -12.07 -15.52 -9.29
CA ARG A 96 -11.95 -14.10 -9.67
C ARG A 96 -13.29 -13.39 -9.55
N VAL A 97 -13.31 -12.26 -8.83
CA VAL A 97 -14.53 -11.46 -8.65
C VAL A 97 -14.87 -10.72 -9.94
N GLN A 98 -16.12 -10.90 -10.40
CA GLN A 98 -16.70 -10.20 -11.54
C GLN A 98 -17.63 -9.07 -11.05
N GLY A 99 -17.58 -7.92 -11.74
CA GLY A 99 -18.36 -6.74 -11.38
C GLY A 99 -17.81 -6.01 -10.14
N ASN A 100 -18.71 -5.47 -9.32
CA ASN A 100 -18.35 -4.77 -8.11
C ASN A 100 -18.09 -5.75 -6.96
N ASP A 101 -16.92 -5.64 -6.35
CA ASP A 101 -16.47 -6.50 -5.26
C ASP A 101 -17.16 -6.19 -3.93
N THR A 102 -17.51 -4.93 -3.68
CA THR A 102 -18.15 -4.49 -2.44
C THR A 102 -19.49 -5.19 -2.23
N GLU A 103 -20.34 -5.29 -3.26
CA GLU A 103 -21.62 -6.00 -3.16
C GLU A 103 -21.45 -7.49 -2.90
N ARG A 104 -20.45 -8.11 -3.55
CA ARG A 104 -20.16 -9.54 -3.37
C ARG A 104 -19.71 -9.83 -1.94
N VAL A 105 -18.82 -8.99 -1.39
CA VAL A 105 -18.38 -9.07 0.00
C VAL A 105 -19.55 -8.84 0.96
N PHE A 106 -20.39 -7.84 0.70
CA PHE A 106 -21.55 -7.56 1.57
C PHE A 106 -22.52 -8.74 1.61
N ASN A 107 -22.88 -9.29 0.46
CA ASN A 107 -23.74 -10.48 0.38
C ASN A 107 -23.12 -11.68 1.09
N LEU A 108 -21.81 -11.90 0.96
CA LEU A 108 -21.09 -12.96 1.66
C LEU A 108 -21.19 -12.77 3.19
N PHE A 109 -21.00 -11.55 3.68
CA PHE A 109 -21.11 -11.26 5.12
C PHE A 109 -22.55 -11.40 5.63
N LEU A 110 -23.56 -10.95 4.88
CA LEU A 110 -24.97 -11.14 5.22
C LEU A 110 -25.35 -12.62 5.32
N GLN A 111 -24.85 -13.46 4.42
CA GLN A 111 -25.05 -14.91 4.47
C GLN A 111 -24.36 -15.53 5.70
N ALA A 112 -23.14 -15.07 6.00
CA ALA A 112 -22.37 -15.55 7.15
C ALA A 112 -23.01 -15.23 8.51
N VAL A 113 -23.84 -14.18 8.62
CA VAL A 113 -24.48 -13.80 9.89
C VAL A 113 -25.97 -14.12 9.98
N GLY A 114 -26.59 -14.62 8.90
CA GLY A 114 -28.05 -14.83 8.83
C GLY A 114 -28.66 -15.94 9.69
N SER A 115 -27.92 -16.58 10.61
CA SER A 115 -28.42 -17.61 11.53
C SER A 115 -27.81 -17.46 12.94
N ASP A 116 -28.14 -18.37 13.85
CA ASP A 116 -27.92 -18.29 15.31
C ASP A 116 -26.51 -17.81 15.76
N GLN A 117 -26.47 -17.20 16.95
CA GLN A 117 -25.40 -16.29 17.40
C GLN A 117 -24.00 -16.92 17.46
N LYS A 118 -23.91 -18.22 17.79
CA LYS A 118 -22.62 -18.91 18.00
C LYS A 118 -21.93 -19.27 16.69
N ASP A 119 -22.68 -19.76 15.70
CA ASP A 119 -22.15 -20.15 14.38
C ASP A 119 -21.87 -18.94 13.48
N SER A 120 -22.42 -17.76 13.81
CA SER A 120 -22.22 -16.53 13.04
C SER A 120 -20.75 -16.08 13.00
N VAL A 121 -19.99 -16.26 14.09
CA VAL A 121 -18.57 -15.84 14.16
C VAL A 121 -17.71 -16.73 13.30
N GLU A 122 -17.90 -18.04 13.40
CA GLU A 122 -17.12 -19.03 12.66
C GLU A 122 -17.35 -18.85 11.16
N ARG A 123 -18.61 -18.70 10.73
CA ARG A 123 -18.92 -18.41 9.32
C ARG A 123 -18.41 -17.05 8.87
N MET A 124 -18.42 -16.03 9.73
CA MET A 124 -17.82 -14.73 9.41
C MET A 124 -16.29 -14.85 9.25
N ALA A 125 -15.63 -15.64 10.11
CA ALA A 125 -14.22 -15.95 10.00
C ALA A 125 -13.90 -16.67 8.68
N GLU A 126 -14.70 -17.66 8.29
CA GLU A 126 -14.56 -18.37 7.01
C GLU A 126 -14.79 -17.43 5.82
N ALA A 127 -15.82 -16.58 5.88
CA ALA A 127 -16.12 -15.59 4.86
C ALA A 127 -14.93 -14.64 4.66
N ILE A 128 -14.36 -14.10 5.74
CA ILE A 128 -13.18 -13.22 5.69
C ILE A 128 -11.95 -13.97 5.17
N ALA A 129 -11.72 -15.21 5.61
CA ALA A 129 -10.60 -16.05 5.14
C ALA A 129 -10.67 -16.36 3.64
N SER A 130 -11.88 -16.36 3.05
CA SER A 130 -12.07 -16.62 1.63
C SER A 130 -11.69 -15.44 0.74
N LEU A 131 -11.52 -14.24 1.29
CA LEU A 131 -11.21 -13.03 0.54
C LEU A 131 -9.72 -12.99 0.17
N SER A 132 -9.43 -12.72 -1.10
CA SER A 132 -8.08 -12.40 -1.57
C SER A 132 -8.04 -10.98 -2.13
N GLY A 133 -7.15 -10.15 -1.60
CA GLY A 133 -6.94 -8.78 -1.99
C GLY A 133 -6.83 -7.83 -0.79
N PRO A 134 -6.39 -6.58 -1.03
CA PRO A 134 -6.20 -5.60 0.03
C PRO A 134 -7.56 -5.08 0.53
N PHE A 135 -7.77 -5.04 1.84
CA PHE A 135 -9.01 -4.51 2.40
C PHE A 135 -8.86 -3.92 3.80
N ALA A 136 -9.79 -3.03 4.12
CA ALA A 136 -10.15 -2.58 5.45
C ALA A 136 -11.67 -2.43 5.48
N PHE A 137 -12.32 -2.82 6.59
CA PHE A 137 -13.78 -2.74 6.68
C PHE A 137 -14.27 -2.46 8.09
N VAL A 138 -15.51 -1.96 8.17
CA VAL A 138 -16.35 -1.96 9.36
C VAL A 138 -17.70 -2.55 8.96
N PHE A 139 -18.09 -3.65 9.58
CA PHE A 139 -19.33 -4.36 9.33
C PHE A 139 -20.13 -4.48 10.62
N TYR A 140 -21.34 -3.94 10.62
CA TYR A 140 -22.29 -4.11 11.70
C TYR A 140 -23.32 -5.17 11.32
N ASP A 141 -23.30 -6.27 12.06
CA ASP A 141 -24.31 -7.30 12.03
C ASP A 141 -25.44 -6.94 13.02
N ALA A 142 -26.54 -6.45 12.46
CA ALA A 142 -27.72 -6.08 13.22
C ALA A 142 -28.50 -7.29 13.77
N VAL A 143 -28.36 -8.47 13.15
CA VAL A 143 -29.05 -9.71 13.55
C VAL A 143 -28.53 -10.17 14.90
N ASN A 144 -27.20 -10.28 15.04
CA ASN A 144 -26.56 -10.75 16.26
C ASN A 144 -26.04 -9.62 17.16
N SER A 145 -26.31 -8.36 16.80
CA SER A 145 -25.86 -7.14 17.51
C SER A 145 -24.35 -7.11 17.71
N ARG A 146 -23.59 -7.29 16.62
CA ARG A 146 -22.14 -7.45 16.65
C ARG A 146 -21.45 -6.57 15.62
N LEU A 147 -20.34 -5.96 16.00
CA LEU A 147 -19.48 -5.19 15.11
C LEU A 147 -18.24 -5.99 14.78
N PHE A 148 -17.88 -6.07 13.51
CA PHE A 148 -16.62 -6.62 13.01
C PHE A 148 -15.84 -5.53 12.28
N TYR A 149 -14.55 -5.39 12.55
CA TYR A 149 -13.70 -4.49 11.78
C TYR A 149 -12.26 -4.99 11.75
N SER A 150 -11.58 -4.79 10.64
CA SER A 150 -10.17 -5.14 10.50
C SER A 150 -9.57 -4.60 9.21
N ARG A 151 -8.31 -4.96 8.99
CA ARG A 151 -7.55 -4.86 7.75
C ARG A 151 -7.15 -6.26 7.29
N ASP A 152 -6.74 -6.37 6.04
CA ASP A 152 -6.13 -7.59 5.53
C ASP A 152 -4.85 -7.96 6.30
N CYS A 153 -4.43 -9.23 6.24
CA CYS A 153 -3.31 -9.73 7.03
C CYS A 153 -1.94 -9.09 6.70
N LEU A 154 -1.82 -8.42 5.55
CA LEU A 154 -0.65 -7.62 5.17
C LEU A 154 -0.83 -6.12 5.46
N GLY A 155 -2.01 -5.68 5.93
CA GLY A 155 -2.27 -4.28 6.27
C GLY A 155 -2.15 -3.31 5.10
N ARG A 156 -2.56 -3.70 3.89
CA ARG A 156 -2.37 -2.89 2.67
C ARG A 156 -3.30 -1.67 2.62
N ARG A 157 -4.47 -1.73 3.26
CA ARG A 157 -5.39 -0.59 3.42
C ARG A 157 -5.32 -0.02 4.83
N SER A 158 -5.41 1.30 4.97
CA SER A 158 -5.37 1.96 6.27
C SER A 158 -6.68 1.85 7.04
N LEU A 159 -6.58 1.52 8.32
CA LEU A 159 -7.66 1.62 9.31
C LEU A 159 -7.03 1.87 10.68
N LEU A 160 -7.54 2.89 11.37
CA LEU A 160 -7.11 3.31 12.69
C LEU A 160 -8.28 3.16 13.65
N GLU A 161 -7.98 2.85 14.91
CA GLU A 161 -8.94 2.83 16.01
C GLU A 161 -8.49 3.76 17.12
N GLY A 162 -9.44 4.40 17.79
CA GLY A 162 -9.18 5.31 18.89
C GLY A 162 -10.45 5.63 19.65
N PHE A 163 -10.28 6.37 20.75
CA PHE A 163 -11.41 6.86 21.54
C PHE A 163 -11.33 8.37 21.66
N ASP A 164 -12.46 9.06 21.52
CA ASP A 164 -12.49 10.50 21.79
C ASP A 164 -12.45 10.81 23.29
N GLU A 165 -12.52 12.10 23.63
CA GLU A 165 -12.53 12.62 25.00
C GLU A 165 -13.75 12.15 25.81
N ASN A 166 -14.87 11.87 25.13
CA ASN A 166 -16.10 11.35 25.73
C ASN A 166 -16.09 9.82 25.85
N GLY A 167 -15.01 9.16 25.41
CA GLY A 167 -14.88 7.72 25.43
C GLY A 167 -15.59 7.00 24.28
N ASN A 168 -16.13 7.69 23.29
CA ASN A 168 -16.75 7.06 22.13
C ASN A 168 -15.66 6.38 21.27
N LEU A 169 -15.92 5.14 20.85
CA LEU A 169 -15.03 4.44 19.93
C LEU A 169 -15.14 5.07 18.55
N LYS A 170 -13.99 5.39 17.94
CA LYS A 170 -13.87 5.85 16.57
C LYS A 170 -12.98 4.91 15.77
N ILE A 171 -13.42 4.56 14.57
CA ILE A 171 -12.64 3.79 13.60
C ILE A 171 -12.60 4.59 12.30
N CYS A 172 -11.41 4.83 11.75
CA CYS A 172 -11.26 5.72 10.60
C CYS A 172 -10.09 5.32 9.70
N SER A 173 -10.20 5.53 8.39
CA SER A 173 -9.07 5.31 7.46
C SER A 173 -7.90 6.27 7.68
N ILE A 174 -8.12 7.40 8.35
CA ILE A 174 -7.14 8.47 8.64
C ILE A 174 -7.29 8.94 10.08
N CYS A 175 -6.27 9.61 10.64
CA CYS A 175 -6.36 10.15 11.99
C CYS A 175 -7.34 11.35 12.02
N ASP A 176 -8.31 11.32 12.93
CA ASP A 176 -9.24 12.42 13.16
C ASP A 176 -8.50 13.58 13.84
N SER A 177 -8.61 14.81 13.32
CA SER A 177 -7.88 15.98 13.89
C SER A 177 -8.26 16.28 15.32
N ALA A 178 -9.46 15.91 15.73
CA ALA A 178 -9.98 16.20 17.05
C ALA A 178 -9.19 15.51 18.18
N SER A 179 -8.32 14.55 17.87
CA SER A 179 -7.64 13.77 18.91
C SER A 179 -6.28 13.25 18.43
N VAL A 180 -5.25 14.09 18.56
CA VAL A 180 -3.90 13.84 18.04
C VAL A 180 -3.22 12.60 18.67
N ASP A 181 -3.61 12.23 19.90
CA ASP A 181 -2.98 11.15 20.67
C ASP A 181 -3.85 9.90 20.86
N CYS A 182 -5.06 9.84 20.29
CA CYS A 182 -6.00 8.76 20.62
C CYS A 182 -6.10 7.63 19.58
N PHE A 183 -5.56 7.81 18.38
CA PHE A 183 -5.62 6.79 17.32
C PHE A 183 -4.35 5.96 17.25
N LYS A 184 -4.53 4.65 17.15
CA LYS A 184 -3.49 3.66 16.81
C LYS A 184 -3.91 2.88 15.58
N GLU A 185 -2.95 2.24 14.92
CA GLU A 185 -3.24 1.32 13.81
C GLU A 185 -4.11 0.16 14.32
N VAL A 186 -5.17 -0.17 13.57
CA VAL A 186 -5.82 -1.47 13.72
C VAL A 186 -4.80 -2.54 13.33
N GLY A 187 -4.54 -3.47 14.25
CA GLY A 187 -3.48 -4.46 14.08
C GLY A 187 -3.79 -5.49 13.00
N THR A 188 -2.75 -6.03 12.37
CA THR A 188 -2.88 -7.07 11.32
C THR A 188 -2.82 -8.50 11.88
N LYS A 189 -3.04 -8.66 13.19
CA LYS A 189 -2.99 -9.96 13.88
C LYS A 189 -4.33 -10.72 13.86
N GLY A 190 -5.43 -10.06 13.53
CA GLY A 190 -6.74 -10.69 13.50
C GLY A 190 -7.85 -9.71 13.15
N VAL A 191 -9.10 -10.16 13.27
CA VAL A 191 -10.29 -9.32 13.11
C VAL A 191 -10.83 -8.92 14.47
N CYS A 192 -11.08 -7.63 14.65
CA CYS A 192 -11.66 -7.11 15.87
C CYS A 192 -13.17 -7.33 15.86
N THR A 193 -13.73 -7.76 16.99
CA THR A 193 -15.16 -7.95 17.20
C THR A 193 -15.60 -7.32 18.51
N ILE A 194 -16.78 -6.69 18.47
CA ILE A 194 -17.46 -6.13 19.64
C ILE A 194 -18.87 -6.71 19.69
N ASP A 195 -19.18 -7.39 20.78
CA ASP A 195 -20.52 -7.89 21.05
C ASP A 195 -21.31 -6.80 21.79
N LEU A 196 -22.24 -6.15 21.10
CA LEU A 196 -23.02 -5.08 21.71
C LEU A 196 -24.08 -5.63 22.65
N ALA A 197 -24.52 -6.89 22.52
CA ALA A 197 -25.56 -7.44 23.40
C ALA A 197 -25.13 -7.52 24.87
N HIS A 198 -23.83 -7.57 25.14
CA HIS A 198 -23.25 -7.60 26.50
C HIS A 198 -22.89 -6.20 27.04
N TYR A 199 -23.23 -5.15 26.30
CA TYR A 199 -22.97 -3.76 26.62
C TYR A 199 -24.06 -3.26 27.60
N GLN A 200 -24.08 -3.81 28.83
CA GLN A 200 -25.19 -3.65 29.78
C GLN A 200 -24.75 -3.18 31.17
N ASP A 201 -23.48 -2.85 31.37
CA ASP A 201 -22.97 -2.41 32.68
C ASP A 201 -22.85 -0.88 32.76
N PRO A 202 -23.83 -0.17 33.36
CA PRO A 202 -23.78 1.28 33.51
C PRO A 202 -22.64 1.77 34.44
N SER A 203 -21.95 0.87 35.15
CA SER A 203 -20.79 1.21 35.98
C SER A 203 -19.47 1.29 35.20
N LEU A 204 -19.44 0.75 33.98
CA LEU A 204 -18.26 0.74 33.12
C LEU A 204 -18.22 1.98 32.22
N SER A 205 -17.02 2.51 32.00
CA SER A 205 -16.82 3.57 31.01
C SER A 205 -17.14 3.08 29.58
N PRO A 206 -17.49 3.97 28.64
CA PRO A 206 -17.68 3.60 27.23
C PRO A 206 -16.52 2.79 26.63
N ARG A 207 -15.28 3.04 27.10
CA ARG A 207 -14.09 2.29 26.68
C ARG A 207 -14.09 0.85 27.18
N GLU A 208 -14.46 0.64 28.44
CA GLU A 208 -14.53 -0.69 29.06
C GLU A 208 -15.68 -1.51 28.50
N LEU A 209 -16.78 -0.85 28.13
CA LEU A 209 -17.93 -1.49 27.52
C LEU A 209 -17.67 -2.01 26.10
N CYS A 210 -16.77 -1.37 25.34
CA CYS A 210 -16.44 -1.80 23.98
C CYS A 210 -15.78 -3.20 23.89
N GLN A 211 -15.32 -3.80 25.00
CA GLN A 211 -14.72 -5.16 25.12
C GLN A 211 -14.17 -5.75 23.80
N ILE A 212 -13.21 -5.05 23.17
CA ILE A 212 -12.73 -5.42 21.83
C ILE A 212 -12.02 -6.76 21.91
N ARG A 213 -12.60 -7.80 21.29
CA ARG A 213 -11.96 -9.11 21.15
C ARG A 213 -11.30 -9.21 19.77
N THR A 214 -10.24 -9.98 19.65
CA THR A 214 -9.55 -10.22 18.38
C THR A 214 -9.62 -11.69 18.01
N LEU A 215 -10.18 -11.99 16.84
CA LEU A 215 -10.13 -13.30 16.20
C LEU A 215 -8.80 -13.41 15.44
N PRO A 216 -7.79 -14.15 15.94
CA PRO A 216 -6.46 -14.16 15.37
C PRO A 216 -6.41 -14.78 13.98
N TRP A 217 -5.51 -14.29 13.13
CA TRP A 217 -5.06 -15.02 11.94
C TRP A 217 -4.18 -16.19 12.39
N SER A 218 -4.47 -17.40 11.92
CA SER A 218 -3.69 -18.58 12.26
C SER A 218 -3.50 -19.52 11.07
N SER A 219 -2.34 -20.19 11.07
CA SER A 219 -1.99 -21.27 10.14
C SER A 219 -2.21 -22.65 10.78
N ALA A 220 -2.82 -22.72 11.96
CA ALA A 220 -3.11 -23.98 12.64
C ALA A 220 -4.10 -24.84 11.83
N ALA A 221 -3.94 -26.17 11.90
CA ALA A 221 -4.79 -27.14 11.21
C ALA A 221 -6.01 -27.59 12.03
N SER A 222 -6.17 -27.11 13.27
CA SER A 222 -7.27 -27.51 14.17
C SER A 222 -8.62 -26.91 13.75
N THR A 223 -9.73 -27.59 14.06
CA THR A 223 -11.11 -27.15 13.79
C THR A 223 -11.46 -25.76 14.35
N PRO A 224 -12.45 -25.04 13.77
CA PRO A 224 -12.36 -23.60 13.47
C PRO A 224 -12.82 -22.59 14.54
N ALA A 225 -13.05 -22.97 15.80
CA ALA A 225 -13.90 -22.15 16.67
C ALA A 225 -13.36 -20.74 17.03
N ASP A 226 -12.04 -20.51 16.97
CA ASP A 226 -11.44 -19.30 17.57
C ASP A 226 -10.43 -18.56 16.67
N TYR A 227 -10.35 -18.83 15.36
CA TYR A 227 -9.37 -18.16 14.50
C TYR A 227 -9.80 -18.04 13.04
N ILE A 228 -9.12 -17.16 12.31
CA ILE A 228 -9.29 -16.96 10.87
C ILE A 228 -8.12 -17.60 10.14
N ARG A 229 -8.42 -18.48 9.16
CA ARG A 229 -7.39 -19.15 8.38
C ARG A 229 -6.55 -18.11 7.63
N LYS A 230 -5.23 -18.14 7.84
CA LYS A 230 -4.29 -17.26 7.15
C LYS A 230 -3.86 -17.88 5.82
N SER A 231 -4.11 -17.17 4.72
CA SER A 231 -3.75 -17.63 3.37
C SER A 231 -2.24 -17.64 3.11
N ILE A 232 -1.46 -16.88 3.89
CA ILE A 232 0.00 -16.78 3.76
C ILE A 232 0.66 -17.77 4.75
N PRO A 233 1.36 -18.81 4.27
CA PRO A 233 2.06 -19.79 5.10
C PRO A 233 3.30 -19.20 5.78
N PRO A 234 3.85 -19.86 6.81
CA PRO A 234 5.13 -19.47 7.41
C PRO A 234 6.28 -19.62 6.40
N MET A 235 7.34 -18.83 6.57
CA MET A 235 8.54 -18.86 5.73
C MET A 235 9.21 -20.25 5.73
N ASN A 236 9.68 -20.71 4.57
CA ASN A 236 10.51 -21.91 4.48
C ASN A 236 11.86 -21.69 5.19
N THR A 237 12.13 -22.51 6.21
CA THR A 237 13.33 -22.44 7.04
C THR A 237 14.37 -23.53 6.74
N THR A 238 14.18 -24.27 5.63
CA THR A 238 15.10 -25.32 5.19
C THR A 238 16.49 -24.73 4.97
N LEU A 239 17.51 -25.47 5.42
CA LEU A 239 18.92 -25.15 5.19
C LEU A 239 19.47 -26.08 4.10
N PRO A 240 20.42 -25.61 3.27
CA PRO A 240 20.95 -26.45 2.21
C PRO A 240 21.85 -27.55 2.82
N THR A 241 21.69 -28.79 2.38
CA THR A 241 22.52 -29.93 2.79
C THR A 241 23.83 -30.01 2.02
N GLU A 242 23.83 -29.46 0.80
CA GLU A 242 24.96 -29.38 -0.12
C GLU A 242 25.09 -27.95 -0.67
N GLN A 243 26.15 -27.66 -1.41
CA GLN A 243 26.33 -26.35 -2.05
C GLN A 243 25.17 -26.07 -3.01
N PRO A 244 24.38 -24.99 -2.81
CA PRO A 244 23.31 -24.66 -3.74
C PRO A 244 23.83 -24.40 -5.17
N PRO A 245 23.05 -24.77 -6.20
CA PRO A 245 23.43 -24.52 -7.59
C PRO A 245 23.43 -23.01 -7.90
N ALA A 246 24.18 -22.62 -8.93
CA ALA A 246 24.16 -21.25 -9.40
C ALA A 246 22.78 -20.89 -9.99
N LEU A 247 22.29 -19.68 -9.72
CA LEU A 247 21.09 -19.16 -10.35
C LEU A 247 21.42 -18.56 -11.72
N THR A 248 20.62 -18.92 -12.71
CA THR A 248 20.74 -18.45 -14.08
C THR A 248 19.40 -17.92 -14.58
N THR A 249 19.40 -17.29 -15.75
CA THR A 249 18.15 -16.96 -16.45
C THR A 249 17.32 -18.20 -16.79
N ASP A 250 17.90 -19.40 -16.80
CA ASP A 250 17.19 -20.63 -17.15
C ASP A 250 16.69 -21.45 -15.96
N SER A 251 17.06 -21.05 -14.73
CA SER A 251 16.59 -21.67 -13.49
C SER A 251 15.06 -21.69 -13.44
N VAL A 252 14.49 -22.83 -13.03
CA VAL A 252 13.03 -23.05 -12.96
C VAL A 252 12.34 -21.96 -12.15
N PHE A 253 12.85 -21.67 -10.95
CA PHE A 253 12.31 -20.62 -10.09
C PHE A 253 12.27 -19.24 -10.76
N VAL A 254 13.27 -18.89 -11.58
CA VAL A 254 13.31 -17.60 -12.30
C VAL A 254 12.22 -17.51 -13.36
N LYS A 255 11.96 -18.61 -14.08
CA LYS A 255 10.87 -18.70 -15.08
C LYS A 255 9.50 -18.64 -14.42
N GLU A 256 9.32 -19.38 -13.33
CA GLU A 256 8.08 -19.35 -12.54
C GLU A 256 7.86 -17.99 -11.88
N LEU A 257 8.92 -17.33 -11.39
CA LEU A 257 8.85 -15.99 -10.82
C LEU A 257 8.32 -14.96 -11.82
N GLU A 258 8.80 -15.01 -13.06
CA GLU A 258 8.31 -14.18 -14.15
C GLU A 258 6.81 -14.41 -14.40
N SER A 259 6.39 -15.68 -14.49
CA SER A 259 4.99 -16.07 -14.72
C SER A 259 4.06 -15.65 -13.57
N ASN A 260 4.43 -15.96 -12.33
CA ASN A 260 3.61 -15.70 -11.15
C ASN A 260 3.50 -14.20 -10.86
N LEU A 261 4.57 -13.43 -11.10
CA LEU A 261 4.51 -11.96 -10.99
C LEU A 261 3.62 -11.36 -12.08
N ARG A 262 3.67 -11.91 -13.31
CA ARG A 262 2.78 -11.52 -14.41
C ARG A 262 1.32 -11.79 -14.07
N GLU A 263 0.98 -12.96 -13.53
CA GLU A 263 -0.40 -13.29 -13.12
C GLU A 263 -0.90 -12.37 -12.00
N SER A 264 -0.08 -12.14 -10.98
CA SER A 264 -0.39 -11.18 -9.91
C SER A 264 -0.66 -9.78 -10.47
N LEU A 265 0.16 -9.33 -11.43
CA LEU A 265 0.01 -8.02 -12.06
C LEU A 265 -1.22 -7.95 -12.97
N GLU A 266 -1.52 -9.01 -13.73
CA GLU A 266 -2.62 -9.09 -14.69
C GLU A 266 -3.96 -8.74 -14.04
N LEU A 267 -4.25 -9.40 -12.92
CA LEU A 267 -5.46 -9.20 -12.13
C LEU A 267 -5.63 -7.75 -11.65
N ARG A 268 -4.51 -7.04 -11.49
CA ARG A 268 -4.43 -5.67 -10.97
C ARG A 268 -4.44 -4.60 -12.04
N ILE A 269 -4.38 -4.90 -13.35
CA ILE A 269 -4.31 -3.84 -14.38
C ILE A 269 -5.21 -4.02 -15.61
N GLN A 270 -5.71 -5.23 -15.92
CA GLN A 270 -6.48 -5.42 -17.16
C GLN A 270 -7.82 -4.70 -17.20
N ASN A 271 -8.54 -4.66 -16.07
CA ASN A 271 -9.90 -4.13 -16.00
C ASN A 271 -9.96 -2.83 -15.20
N VAL A 272 -9.00 -1.93 -15.42
CA VAL A 272 -9.01 -0.61 -14.80
C VAL A 272 -10.06 0.27 -15.50
N PRO A 273 -11.06 0.82 -14.77
CA PRO A 273 -12.05 1.71 -15.36
C PRO A 273 -11.42 2.97 -15.94
N GLU A 274 -12.11 3.58 -16.90
CA GLU A 274 -11.69 4.86 -17.47
C GLU A 274 -11.77 5.96 -16.40
N PRO A 275 -10.64 6.63 -16.07
CA PRO A 275 -10.68 7.74 -15.13
C PRO A 275 -11.37 8.97 -15.73
N PRO A 276 -11.81 9.94 -14.91
CA PRO A 276 -12.34 11.21 -15.41
C PRO A 276 -11.32 11.93 -16.31
N GLY A 277 -11.80 12.44 -17.45
CA GLY A 277 -10.96 13.09 -18.44
C GLY A 277 -10.09 12.12 -19.26
N TYR A 278 -10.38 10.82 -19.23
CA TYR A 278 -9.73 9.84 -20.07
C TYR A 278 -10.00 10.11 -21.55
N VAL A 279 -8.93 10.16 -22.33
CA VAL A 279 -8.92 10.16 -23.79
C VAL A 279 -8.14 8.93 -24.25
N ALA A 280 -8.81 8.05 -25.00
CA ALA A 280 -8.26 6.79 -25.48
C ALA A 280 -7.01 7.01 -26.34
N GLY A 281 -5.94 6.27 -26.04
CA GLY A 281 -4.65 6.38 -26.74
C GLY A 281 -3.79 7.59 -26.35
N GLU A 282 -4.36 8.61 -25.71
CA GLU A 282 -3.62 9.81 -25.30
C GLU A 282 -3.28 9.81 -23.81
N THR A 283 -4.22 9.39 -22.97
CA THR A 283 -4.09 9.43 -21.51
C THR A 283 -3.96 8.03 -20.91
N ALA A 284 -3.38 7.92 -19.72
CA ALA A 284 -3.09 6.63 -19.10
C ALA A 284 -4.20 6.23 -18.10
N LYS A 285 -4.61 4.95 -18.13
CA LYS A 285 -5.44 4.33 -17.08
C LYS A 285 -4.62 3.85 -15.88
N THR A 286 -3.36 3.51 -16.13
CA THR A 286 -2.43 2.95 -15.15
C THR A 286 -1.12 3.75 -15.15
N ALA A 287 -0.60 4.01 -13.96
CA ALA A 287 0.68 4.67 -13.75
C ALA A 287 1.57 3.84 -12.81
N VAL A 288 2.88 4.03 -12.89
CA VAL A 288 3.86 3.36 -12.03
C VAL A 288 4.53 4.40 -11.15
N LEU A 289 4.59 4.15 -9.84
CA LEU A 289 5.48 4.90 -8.94
C LEU A 289 6.92 4.51 -9.28
N PHE A 290 7.64 5.39 -9.98
CA PHE A 290 8.78 4.99 -10.81
C PHE A 290 10.07 5.70 -10.41
N SER A 291 10.92 5.01 -9.63
CA SER A 291 12.29 5.46 -9.32
C SER A 291 13.32 5.04 -10.37
N GLY A 292 12.94 4.17 -11.31
CA GLY A 292 13.85 3.48 -12.22
C GLY A 292 14.59 2.29 -11.60
N GLY A 293 14.39 2.02 -10.31
CA GLY A 293 14.92 0.81 -9.66
C GLY A 293 14.32 -0.48 -10.23
N LEU A 294 14.95 -1.61 -9.90
CA LEU A 294 14.57 -2.96 -10.35
C LEU A 294 13.07 -3.23 -10.27
N ASP A 295 12.48 -2.99 -9.09
CA ASP A 295 11.14 -3.48 -8.76
C ASP A 295 10.06 -2.77 -9.58
N CYS A 296 10.07 -1.43 -9.59
CA CYS A 296 9.10 -0.64 -10.35
C CYS A 296 9.28 -0.79 -11.87
N THR A 297 10.52 -0.99 -12.33
CA THR A 297 10.80 -1.15 -13.77
C THR A 297 10.38 -2.53 -14.27
N LEU A 298 10.52 -3.58 -13.45
CA LEU A 298 9.96 -4.90 -13.76
C LEU A 298 8.44 -4.84 -13.90
N LEU A 299 7.74 -4.16 -12.97
CA LEU A 299 6.28 -4.00 -13.07
C LEU A 299 5.89 -3.21 -14.32
N ALA A 300 6.61 -2.13 -14.65
CA ALA A 300 6.40 -1.39 -15.88
C ALA A 300 6.58 -2.31 -17.10
N ARG A 301 7.72 -3.01 -17.19
CA ARG A 301 8.04 -3.93 -18.29
C ARG A 301 6.99 -5.01 -18.48
N LEU A 302 6.54 -5.68 -17.42
CA LEU A 302 5.49 -6.71 -17.51
C LEU A 302 4.13 -6.12 -17.88
N SER A 303 3.84 -4.88 -17.47
CA SER A 303 2.60 -4.19 -17.87
C SER A 303 2.51 -4.01 -19.39
N HIS A 304 3.64 -3.94 -20.10
CA HIS A 304 3.64 -3.87 -21.55
C HIS A 304 3.07 -5.13 -22.21
N ASP A 305 3.31 -6.31 -21.63
CA ASP A 305 2.85 -7.60 -22.19
C ASP A 305 1.38 -7.90 -21.81
N ILE A 306 0.80 -7.11 -20.91
CA ILE A 306 -0.54 -7.32 -20.37
C ILE A 306 -1.54 -6.34 -20.97
N LEU A 307 -1.17 -5.06 -21.07
CA LEU A 307 -2.09 -4.01 -21.52
C LEU A 307 -2.10 -3.88 -23.04
N PRO A 308 -3.21 -3.41 -23.65
CA PRO A 308 -3.24 -3.07 -25.08
C PRO A 308 -2.12 -2.10 -25.45
N LEU A 309 -1.47 -2.33 -26.60
CA LEU A 309 -0.26 -1.59 -26.99
C LEU A 309 -0.48 -0.08 -27.13
N ASN A 310 -1.69 0.32 -27.56
CA ASN A 310 -2.10 1.71 -27.73
C ASN A 310 -2.39 2.42 -26.40
N GLU A 311 -2.48 1.73 -25.26
CA GLU A 311 -2.68 2.37 -23.97
C GLU A 311 -1.35 2.92 -23.41
N PRO A 312 -1.23 4.24 -23.19
CA PRO A 312 -0.05 4.82 -22.55
C PRO A 312 0.13 4.35 -21.11
N ILE A 313 1.38 4.28 -20.67
CA ILE A 313 1.72 4.06 -19.25
C ILE A 313 2.51 5.27 -18.75
N ASP A 314 2.02 5.89 -17.69
CA ASP A 314 2.63 7.02 -17.03
C ASP A 314 3.64 6.54 -15.97
N LEU A 315 4.88 7.05 -16.00
CA LEU A 315 5.96 6.73 -15.08
C LEU A 315 6.21 7.94 -14.16
N LEU A 316 5.78 7.86 -12.89
CA LEU A 316 5.80 8.97 -11.94
C LEU A 316 7.13 9.02 -11.20
N ASN A 317 8.01 9.95 -11.56
CA ASN A 317 9.35 10.08 -10.98
C ASN A 317 9.51 11.40 -10.23
N VAL A 318 9.59 11.31 -8.90
CA VAL A 318 9.68 12.49 -8.02
C VAL A 318 11.11 12.83 -7.63
N ALA A 319 11.44 14.12 -7.66
CA ALA A 319 12.72 14.66 -7.22
C ALA A 319 12.49 15.95 -6.43
N PHE A 320 13.21 16.10 -5.32
CA PHE A 320 13.05 17.26 -4.44
C PHE A 320 14.27 18.17 -4.47
N GLU A 321 14.00 19.47 -4.36
CA GLU A 321 15.02 20.45 -4.02
C GLU A 321 15.40 20.23 -2.55
N ASN A 322 16.63 19.75 -2.35
CA ASN A 322 17.22 19.64 -1.02
C ASN A 322 18.17 20.83 -0.80
N PRO A 323 17.84 21.78 0.09
CA PRO A 323 18.62 23.01 0.26
C PRO A 323 20.11 22.76 0.57
N ARG A 324 20.42 21.67 1.28
CA ARG A 324 21.79 21.31 1.65
C ARG A 324 22.58 20.77 0.47
N VAL A 325 21.94 19.95 -0.36
CA VAL A 325 22.56 19.45 -1.60
C VAL A 325 22.76 20.62 -2.58
N ALA A 326 21.79 21.51 -2.69
CA ALA A 326 21.90 22.72 -3.51
C ALA A 326 23.04 23.64 -3.03
N ALA A 327 23.15 23.87 -1.71
CA ALA A 327 24.24 24.66 -1.14
C ALA A 327 25.63 24.02 -1.37
N ALA A 328 25.74 22.69 -1.20
CA ALA A 328 26.99 21.97 -1.46
C ALA A 328 27.40 22.03 -2.95
N ALA A 329 26.43 21.91 -3.86
CA ALA A 329 26.67 22.04 -5.30
C ALA A 329 27.18 23.45 -5.67
N LYS A 330 26.55 24.50 -5.13
CA LYS A 330 27.01 25.90 -5.32
C LYS A 330 28.43 26.12 -4.80
N ALA A 331 28.75 25.59 -3.62
CA ALA A 331 30.09 25.70 -3.04
C ALA A 331 31.16 24.98 -3.88
N ASN A 332 30.83 23.84 -4.49
CA ASN A 332 31.74 23.11 -5.38
C ASN A 332 31.98 23.85 -6.70
N GLN A 333 30.95 24.49 -7.27
CA GLN A 333 31.10 25.31 -8.48
C GLN A 333 32.00 26.51 -8.26
N GLN A 334 31.88 27.18 -7.10
CA GLN A 334 32.76 28.28 -6.72
C GLN A 334 34.23 27.86 -6.63
N LYS A 335 34.50 26.59 -6.30
CA LYS A 335 35.86 26.03 -6.24
C LYS A 335 36.38 25.51 -7.58
N SER A 336 35.52 25.30 -8.58
CA SER A 336 35.89 24.72 -9.88
C SER A 336 35.05 25.32 -11.03
N PRO A 337 35.33 26.58 -11.40
CA PRO A 337 34.52 27.32 -12.39
C PRO A 337 34.62 26.79 -13.83
N SER A 338 35.54 25.87 -14.12
CA SER A 338 35.69 25.20 -15.43
C SER A 338 34.77 23.99 -15.64
N SER A 339 33.95 23.64 -14.64
CA SER A 339 32.99 22.54 -14.76
C SER A 339 31.79 22.94 -15.65
N PRO A 340 31.26 22.01 -16.48
CA PRO A 340 30.10 22.31 -17.32
C PRO A 340 28.92 22.80 -16.47
N PRO A 341 28.03 23.64 -17.04
CA PRO A 341 26.86 24.13 -16.31
C PRO A 341 26.09 22.94 -15.75
N PRO A 342 25.68 23.00 -14.47
CA PRO A 342 25.00 21.88 -13.85
C PRO A 342 23.71 21.59 -14.61
N LEU A 343 23.42 20.32 -14.87
CA LEU A 343 22.04 19.90 -15.06
C LEU A 343 21.19 20.43 -13.89
N SER A 344 19.88 20.63 -14.11
CA SER A 344 18.96 21.00 -13.05
C SER A 344 19.20 20.18 -11.76
N ILE A 345 19.01 20.78 -10.59
CA ILE A 345 19.20 20.10 -9.29
C ILE A 345 18.36 18.82 -9.17
N TYR A 346 17.22 18.78 -9.85
CA TYR A 346 16.30 17.64 -9.94
C TYR A 346 16.86 16.56 -10.86
N GLU A 347 17.51 16.93 -11.96
CA GLU A 347 18.14 16.01 -12.91
C GLU A 347 19.36 15.30 -12.33
N ASN A 348 20.04 15.95 -11.38
CA ASN A 348 21.11 15.32 -10.60
C ASN A 348 20.58 14.42 -9.47
N CYS A 349 19.27 14.37 -9.25
CA CYS A 349 18.66 13.51 -8.24
C CYS A 349 18.88 12.03 -8.62
N PRO A 350 19.36 11.16 -7.70
CA PRO A 350 19.69 9.79 -8.06
C PRO A 350 18.53 9.00 -8.69
N ASP A 351 17.32 9.10 -8.14
CA ASP A 351 16.16 8.40 -8.71
C ASP A 351 15.73 9.03 -10.04
N ARG A 352 16.04 10.29 -10.31
CA ARG A 352 15.83 10.90 -11.64
C ARG A 352 16.80 10.33 -12.67
N ILE A 353 18.08 10.19 -12.31
CA ILE A 353 19.12 9.60 -13.17
C ILE A 353 18.76 8.15 -13.50
N THR A 354 18.50 7.33 -12.48
CA THR A 354 18.12 5.92 -12.67
C THR A 354 16.78 5.82 -13.42
N GLY A 355 15.80 6.67 -13.08
CA GLY A 355 14.52 6.79 -13.79
C GLY A 355 14.68 7.03 -15.30
N ARG A 356 15.52 7.98 -15.71
CA ARG A 356 15.74 8.26 -17.15
C ARG A 356 16.47 7.13 -17.87
N SER A 357 17.44 6.51 -17.19
CA SER A 357 18.13 5.33 -17.72
C SER A 357 17.15 4.18 -17.97
N ALA A 358 16.30 3.88 -16.98
CA ALA A 358 15.30 2.83 -17.06
C ALA A 358 14.18 3.15 -18.07
N HIS A 359 13.74 4.41 -18.17
CA HIS A 359 12.77 4.83 -19.21
C HIS A 359 13.32 4.60 -20.62
N THR A 360 14.58 4.97 -20.87
CA THR A 360 15.25 4.73 -22.15
C THR A 360 15.34 3.23 -22.45
N GLU A 361 15.68 2.41 -21.47
CA GLU A 361 15.75 0.95 -21.62
C GLU A 361 14.37 0.32 -21.85
N LEU A 362 13.31 0.78 -21.16
CA LEU A 362 11.94 0.37 -21.40
C LEU A 362 11.49 0.67 -22.83
N GLN A 363 11.82 1.84 -23.37
CA GLN A 363 11.46 2.19 -24.74
C GLN A 363 12.16 1.31 -25.78
N ALA A 364 13.42 0.95 -25.52
CA ALA A 364 14.18 0.06 -26.40
C ALA A 364 13.67 -1.39 -26.34
N THR A 365 13.29 -1.86 -25.15
CA THR A 365 12.86 -3.26 -24.91
C THR A 365 11.37 -3.49 -25.18
N CYS A 366 10.56 -2.43 -25.13
CA CYS A 366 9.12 -2.44 -25.35
C CYS A 366 8.71 -1.40 -26.41
N PRO A 367 9.10 -1.61 -27.68
CA PRO A 367 8.75 -0.69 -28.75
C PRO A 367 7.23 -0.64 -28.98
N GLY A 368 6.75 0.47 -29.53
CA GLY A 368 5.33 0.64 -29.90
C GLY A 368 4.41 1.10 -28.77
N ARG A 369 4.86 1.10 -27.50
CA ARG A 369 4.10 1.67 -26.38
C ARG A 369 4.52 3.12 -26.10
N THR A 370 3.54 3.97 -25.81
CA THR A 370 3.79 5.30 -25.26
C THR A 370 4.14 5.22 -23.78
N TRP A 371 5.44 5.28 -23.49
CA TRP A 371 5.97 5.46 -22.14
C TRP A 371 6.10 6.95 -21.83
N ARG A 372 5.27 7.49 -20.95
CA ARG A 372 5.34 8.89 -20.54
C ARG A 372 6.08 9.00 -19.21
N PHE A 373 7.32 9.48 -19.26
CA PHE A 373 8.06 9.83 -18.06
C PHE A 373 7.57 11.17 -17.51
N ILE A 374 7.08 11.20 -16.28
CA ILE A 374 6.56 12.40 -15.63
C ILE A 374 7.57 12.82 -14.58
N ALA A 375 8.33 13.86 -14.91
CA ALA A 375 9.30 14.51 -14.06
C ALA A 375 8.58 15.40 -13.03
N ILE A 376 8.39 14.89 -11.82
CA ILE A 376 7.74 15.59 -10.71
C ILE A 376 8.84 16.29 -9.89
N ASP A 377 9.08 17.57 -10.19
CA ASP A 377 10.10 18.38 -9.53
C ASP A 377 9.43 19.21 -8.42
N ILE A 378 9.86 19.00 -7.16
CA ILE A 378 9.25 19.63 -5.98
C ILE A 378 10.22 20.64 -5.35
N PRO A 379 9.95 21.96 -5.47
CA PRO A 379 10.67 22.99 -4.75
C PRO A 379 10.61 22.81 -3.23
N TYR A 380 11.63 23.30 -2.53
CA TYR A 380 11.66 23.18 -1.07
C TYR A 380 10.50 23.95 -0.40
N THR A 381 10.15 25.12 -0.97
CA THR A 381 9.03 25.93 -0.50
C THR A 381 7.70 25.18 -0.56
N GLU A 382 7.47 24.42 -1.63
CA GLU A 382 6.27 23.60 -1.78
C GLU A 382 6.25 22.44 -0.77
N THR A 383 7.41 21.84 -0.50
CA THR A 383 7.53 20.82 0.56
C THR A 383 7.12 21.38 1.92
N LEU A 384 7.56 22.61 2.25
CA LEU A 384 7.17 23.29 3.50
C LEU A 384 5.66 23.57 3.56
N THR A 385 5.06 24.04 2.47
CA THR A 385 3.62 24.33 2.40
C THR A 385 2.76 23.08 2.66
N HIS A 386 3.20 21.91 2.22
CA HIS A 386 2.45 20.66 2.40
C HIS A 386 2.85 19.86 3.65
N ARG A 387 3.89 20.28 4.39
CA ARG A 387 4.51 19.50 5.47
C ARG A 387 3.52 19.07 6.55
N ASP A 388 2.67 19.98 7.02
CA ASP A 388 1.69 19.69 8.08
C ASP A 388 0.58 18.75 7.59
N GLN A 389 0.16 18.90 6.34
CA GLN A 389 -0.79 18.00 5.70
C GLN A 389 -0.22 16.57 5.61
N VAL A 390 1.04 16.42 5.21
CA VAL A 390 1.71 15.10 5.16
C VAL A 390 1.89 14.52 6.56
N LYS A 391 2.37 15.32 7.52
CA LYS A 391 2.47 14.94 8.94
C LYS A 391 1.14 14.40 9.48
N ARG A 392 0.04 15.06 9.16
CA ARG A 392 -1.31 14.62 9.57
C ARG A 392 -1.71 13.30 8.93
N LEU A 393 -1.43 13.09 7.64
CA LEU A 393 -1.77 11.86 6.92
C LEU A 393 -0.96 10.66 7.39
N MET A 394 0.32 10.83 7.72
CA MET A 394 1.19 9.72 8.11
C MET A 394 0.92 9.15 9.50
N ARG A 395 0.27 9.93 10.39
CA ARG A 395 -0.08 9.50 11.76
C ARG A 395 -0.79 8.13 11.75
N PRO A 396 -0.54 7.28 12.77
CA PRO A 396 0.15 7.57 14.03
C PRO A 396 1.68 7.60 13.95
N HIS A 397 2.26 7.18 12.82
CA HIS A 397 3.71 7.30 12.58
C HIS A 397 4.17 8.76 12.71
N ASN A 398 5.35 8.95 13.31
CA ASN A 398 5.82 10.25 13.73
C ASN A 398 7.35 10.39 13.74
N THR A 399 8.08 9.68 12.87
CA THR A 399 9.55 9.81 12.78
C THR A 399 10.02 10.62 11.58
N GLU A 400 11.28 11.09 11.62
CA GLU A 400 11.96 11.77 10.51
C GLU A 400 12.04 10.92 9.22
N MET A 401 12.19 9.60 9.37
CA MET A 401 12.14 8.67 8.24
C MET A 401 10.73 8.56 7.68
N ASP A 402 9.71 8.51 8.55
CA ASP A 402 8.31 8.43 8.12
C ASP A 402 7.91 9.64 7.28
N ILE A 403 8.22 10.87 7.72
CA ILE A 403 7.90 12.08 6.94
C ILE A 403 8.68 12.13 5.62
N SER A 404 9.94 11.68 5.60
CA SER A 404 10.76 11.68 4.38
C SER A 404 10.20 10.74 3.32
N ILE A 405 9.74 9.54 3.72
CA ILE A 405 9.09 8.57 2.83
C ILE A 405 7.70 9.07 2.42
N ALA A 406 6.90 9.52 3.39
CA ALA A 406 5.57 10.04 3.15
C ALA A 406 5.58 11.21 2.16
N CYS A 407 6.48 12.18 2.31
CA CYS A 407 6.60 13.29 1.35
C CYS A 407 6.84 12.80 -0.08
N ALA A 408 7.76 11.85 -0.27
CA ALA A 408 8.04 11.31 -1.61
C ALA A 408 6.80 10.64 -2.22
N LEU A 409 6.10 9.79 -1.45
CA LEU A 409 4.88 9.12 -1.90
C LEU A 409 3.73 10.09 -2.16
N TYR A 410 3.58 11.12 -1.31
CA TYR A 410 2.56 12.16 -1.42
C TYR A 410 2.67 12.92 -2.74
N PHE A 411 3.86 13.41 -3.06
CA PHE A 411 4.08 14.19 -4.27
C PHE A 411 4.14 13.31 -5.52
N ALA A 412 4.68 12.09 -5.43
CA ALA A 412 4.64 11.14 -6.54
C ALA A 412 3.20 10.79 -6.94
N SER A 413 2.34 10.47 -5.95
CA SER A 413 0.93 10.15 -6.20
C SER A 413 0.08 11.35 -6.59
N ARG A 414 0.53 12.60 -6.38
CA ARG A 414 -0.11 13.76 -6.99
C ARG A 414 -0.11 13.66 -8.52
N GLY A 415 0.97 13.12 -9.09
CA GLY A 415 1.06 12.80 -10.51
C GLY A 415 1.10 14.03 -11.42
N GLN A 416 1.67 15.14 -10.92
CA GLN A 416 1.79 16.42 -11.61
C GLN A 416 3.26 16.74 -11.87
N GLY A 417 3.63 16.95 -13.13
CA GLY A 417 5.01 17.24 -13.50
C GLY A 417 5.19 17.47 -14.99
N THR A 418 6.44 17.54 -15.44
CA THR A 418 6.77 17.67 -16.85
C THR A 418 6.73 16.31 -17.53
N ALA A 419 5.90 16.16 -18.56
CA ALA A 419 5.81 14.91 -19.31
C ALA A 419 6.85 14.84 -20.44
N GLN A 420 7.50 13.69 -20.57
CA GLN A 420 8.42 13.38 -21.66
C GLN A 420 8.14 11.99 -22.23
N THR A 421 7.87 11.94 -23.53
CA THR A 421 7.67 10.69 -24.28
C THR A 421 8.88 10.32 -25.14
N ASN A 422 9.70 11.29 -25.55
CA ASN A 422 10.90 11.03 -26.37
C ASN A 422 12.18 11.25 -25.56
N PRO A 423 13.07 10.25 -25.44
CA PRO A 423 14.31 10.36 -24.66
C PRO A 423 15.33 11.29 -25.33
N SER A 424 15.24 11.46 -26.65
CA SER A 424 16.06 12.38 -27.45
C SER A 424 15.66 13.85 -27.32
N ALA A 425 14.53 14.15 -26.67
CA ALA A 425 14.19 15.52 -26.33
C ALA A 425 15.29 16.08 -25.42
N GLN A 426 15.86 17.22 -25.80
CA GLN A 426 16.92 17.86 -25.01
C GLN A 426 16.44 18.00 -23.56
N LEU A 427 17.28 17.53 -22.63
CA LEU A 427 17.02 17.73 -21.21
C LEU A 427 16.89 19.23 -20.95
N PRO A 428 15.96 19.67 -20.09
CA PRO A 428 15.78 21.08 -19.80
C PRO A 428 17.11 21.69 -19.33
N THR A 429 17.63 22.63 -20.10
CA THR A 429 18.68 23.54 -19.64
C THR A 429 18.01 24.75 -18.96
N PRO A 430 18.74 25.53 -18.14
CA PRO A 430 18.19 26.74 -17.52
C PRO A 430 17.54 27.73 -18.49
N ASP A 431 17.93 27.69 -19.78
CA ASP A 431 17.44 28.58 -20.84
C ASP A 431 16.28 27.98 -21.66
N THR A 432 15.87 26.73 -21.38
CA THR A 432 14.76 26.08 -22.10
C THR A 432 13.42 26.54 -21.52
N PRO A 433 12.43 26.99 -22.33
CA PRO A 433 11.11 27.32 -21.81
C PRO A 433 10.48 26.11 -21.12
N PRO A 434 9.81 26.30 -19.97
CA PRO A 434 9.25 25.19 -19.22
C PRO A 434 8.20 24.47 -20.07
N SER A 435 8.40 23.16 -20.23
CA SER A 435 7.39 22.28 -20.83
C SER A 435 6.05 22.44 -20.08
N PRO A 436 4.91 22.28 -20.77
CA PRO A 436 3.60 22.38 -20.12
C PRO A 436 3.48 21.36 -19.00
N LEU A 437 2.89 21.79 -17.88
CA LEU A 437 2.59 20.93 -16.75
C LEU A 437 1.56 19.87 -17.17
N TYR A 438 1.87 18.61 -16.93
CA TYR A 438 1.00 17.47 -17.18
C TYR A 438 0.51 16.89 -15.85
N THR A 439 -0.77 16.55 -15.78
CA THR A 439 -1.37 15.80 -14.67
C THR A 439 -1.84 14.45 -15.19
N THR A 440 -1.36 13.35 -14.60
CA THR A 440 -1.83 12.01 -14.98
C THR A 440 -3.29 11.82 -14.63
N THR A 441 -4.06 11.28 -15.57
CA THR A 441 -5.45 10.83 -15.39
C THR A 441 -5.53 9.54 -14.56
N SER A 442 -4.44 8.77 -14.48
CA SER A 442 -4.44 7.42 -13.93
C SER A 442 -4.86 7.36 -12.46
N ARG A 443 -6.01 6.77 -12.15
CA ARG A 443 -6.41 6.53 -10.74
C ARG A 443 -5.75 5.31 -10.11
N VAL A 444 -5.08 4.48 -10.90
CA VAL A 444 -4.38 3.27 -10.43
C VAL A 444 -2.87 3.44 -10.52
N LEU A 445 -2.19 3.24 -9.39
CA LEU A 445 -0.74 3.34 -9.24
C LEU A 445 -0.16 1.97 -8.93
N LEU A 446 0.84 1.52 -9.68
CA LEU A 446 1.61 0.33 -9.36
C LEU A 446 2.80 0.69 -8.46
N SER A 447 3.01 -0.10 -7.41
CA SER A 447 4.16 0.02 -6.51
C SER A 447 4.95 -1.28 -6.46
N GLY A 448 6.28 -1.15 -6.49
CA GLY A 448 7.24 -2.25 -6.30
C GLY A 448 7.45 -2.67 -4.84
N LEU A 449 6.72 -2.08 -3.89
CA LEU A 449 6.84 -2.39 -2.46
C LEU A 449 6.51 -3.86 -2.19
N GLY A 450 7.32 -4.50 -1.35
CA GLY A 450 7.25 -5.93 -1.02
C GLY A 450 8.40 -6.73 -1.62
N ALA A 451 8.97 -6.28 -2.74
CA ALA A 451 10.08 -6.98 -3.39
C ALA A 451 11.33 -7.08 -2.50
N ASP A 452 11.66 -6.03 -1.75
CA ASP A 452 12.83 -6.03 -0.88
C ASP A 452 12.69 -6.99 0.31
N GLU A 453 11.50 -7.05 0.92
CA GLU A 453 11.20 -7.98 2.01
C GLU A 453 11.20 -9.43 1.53
N LEU A 454 10.65 -9.72 0.35
CA LEU A 454 10.50 -11.09 -0.14
C LEU A 454 11.78 -11.68 -0.74
N PHE A 455 12.62 -10.86 -1.37
CA PHE A 455 13.80 -11.29 -2.15
C PHE A 455 15.13 -10.83 -1.54
N ALA A 456 15.12 -10.49 -0.25
CA ALA A 456 16.28 -10.04 0.49
C ALA A 456 16.98 -8.81 -0.12
N GLY A 457 16.23 -7.76 -0.43
CA GLY A 457 16.73 -6.57 -1.11
C GLY A 457 17.48 -5.56 -0.24
N TYR A 458 17.34 -5.59 1.09
CA TYR A 458 18.07 -4.71 1.99
C TYR A 458 19.52 -5.15 2.22
N GLY A 459 20.48 -4.22 2.24
CA GLY A 459 21.90 -4.54 2.49
C GLY A 459 22.17 -5.22 3.85
N ARG A 460 21.28 -5.07 4.84
CA ARG A 460 21.36 -5.80 6.12
C ARG A 460 21.18 -7.31 5.96
N HIS A 461 20.54 -7.78 4.89
CA HIS A 461 20.43 -9.21 4.60
C HIS A 461 21.79 -9.82 4.25
N GLY A 462 22.61 -9.12 3.46
CA GLY A 462 23.99 -9.53 3.22
C GLY A 462 24.82 -9.57 4.51
N VAL A 463 24.61 -8.60 5.41
CA VAL A 463 25.24 -8.62 6.74
C VAL A 463 24.79 -9.83 7.57
N ALA A 464 23.49 -10.16 7.57
CA ALA A 464 22.96 -11.33 8.27
C ALA A 464 23.53 -12.64 7.69
N PHE A 465 23.60 -12.76 6.37
CA PHE A 465 24.23 -13.90 5.72
C PHE A 465 25.72 -14.04 6.09
N ASN A 466 26.48 -12.94 6.07
CA ASN A 466 27.89 -12.97 6.47
C ASN A 466 28.09 -13.33 7.94
N ARG A 467 27.09 -13.07 8.80
CA ARG A 467 27.13 -13.37 10.24
C ARG A 467 26.87 -14.85 10.53
N GLY A 468 25.87 -15.46 9.89
CA GLY A 468 25.40 -16.81 10.25
C GLY A 468 24.89 -17.65 9.08
N GLY A 469 25.28 -17.32 7.85
CA GLY A 469 24.87 -18.03 6.64
C GLY A 469 23.36 -17.96 6.37
N PHE A 470 22.82 -19.01 5.75
CA PHE A 470 21.40 -19.09 5.38
C PHE A 470 20.46 -18.99 6.59
N LYS A 471 20.85 -19.53 7.75
CA LYS A 471 20.03 -19.49 8.96
C LYS A 471 19.71 -18.05 9.38
N ASP A 472 20.72 -17.20 9.45
CA ASP A 472 20.56 -15.81 9.86
C ASP A 472 19.90 -14.96 8.77
N LEU A 473 20.17 -15.26 7.50
CA LEU A 473 19.48 -14.63 6.37
C LEU A 473 17.97 -14.93 6.39
N ILE A 474 17.58 -16.19 6.61
CA ILE A 474 16.17 -16.61 6.73
C ILE A 474 15.49 -15.85 7.88
N ALA A 475 16.12 -15.79 9.05
CA ALA A 475 15.57 -15.11 10.21
C ALA A 475 15.38 -13.59 9.98
N GLU A 476 16.31 -12.94 9.28
CA GLU A 476 16.19 -11.51 8.95
C GLU A 476 15.07 -11.25 7.93
N ILE A 477 14.92 -12.10 6.91
CA ILE A 477 13.84 -12.01 5.92
C ILE A 477 12.48 -12.23 6.59
N ASP A 478 12.35 -13.27 7.43
CA ASP A 478 11.10 -13.58 8.15
C ASP A 478 10.68 -12.43 9.09
N LEU A 479 11.66 -11.78 9.73
CA LEU A 479 11.43 -10.59 10.55
C LEU A 479 10.86 -9.41 9.73
N ASP A 480 11.37 -9.22 8.51
CA ASP A 480 10.88 -8.15 7.63
C ASP A 480 9.48 -8.44 7.09
N VAL A 481 9.23 -9.68 6.62
CA VAL A 481 7.92 -10.13 6.14
C VAL A 481 6.87 -10.02 7.25
N SER A 482 7.18 -10.47 8.46
CA SER A 482 6.25 -10.39 9.61
C SER A 482 5.90 -8.96 10.03
N ARG A 483 6.71 -7.96 9.63
CA ARG A 483 6.51 -6.54 9.95
C ARG A 483 5.81 -5.74 8.85
N LEU A 484 5.62 -6.29 7.65
CA LEU A 484 5.01 -5.60 6.50
C LEU A 484 3.75 -4.81 6.90
N GLY A 485 2.80 -5.47 7.57
CA GLY A 485 1.50 -4.88 7.92
C GLY A 485 1.51 -3.85 9.05
N SER A 486 2.60 -3.77 9.83
CA SER A 486 2.69 -2.86 10.98
C SER A 486 3.63 -1.67 10.76
N ARG A 487 4.51 -1.71 9.76
CA ARG A 487 5.54 -0.67 9.58
C ARG A 487 5.29 0.35 8.49
N ASN A 488 4.82 -0.05 7.32
CA ASN A 488 4.86 0.81 6.13
C ASN A 488 3.48 1.07 5.52
N LEU A 489 2.68 0.01 5.33
CA LEU A 489 1.56 0.05 4.39
C LEU A 489 0.38 0.94 4.83
N GLY A 490 0.12 1.06 6.13
CA GLY A 490 -0.93 1.97 6.63
C GLY A 490 -0.60 3.44 6.34
N ARG A 491 0.62 3.87 6.70
CA ARG A 491 1.14 5.22 6.40
C ARG A 491 1.08 5.51 4.91
N ASP A 492 1.56 4.56 4.11
CA ASP A 492 1.67 4.73 2.67
C ASP A 492 0.29 4.84 2.02
N ASP A 493 -0.68 4.00 2.41
CA ASP A 493 -2.06 4.07 1.91
C ASP A 493 -2.75 5.39 2.26
N ARG A 494 -2.51 5.96 3.45
CA ARG A 494 -3.06 7.29 3.84
C ARG A 494 -2.56 8.40 2.94
N VAL A 495 -1.27 8.39 2.67
CA VAL A 495 -0.59 9.44 1.92
C VAL A 495 -0.86 9.32 0.42
N LEU A 496 -0.76 8.12 -0.14
CA LEU A 496 -0.96 7.85 -1.57
C LEU A 496 -2.40 8.12 -2.01
N SER A 497 -3.37 7.79 -1.15
CA SER A 497 -4.78 7.95 -1.49
C SER A 497 -5.26 9.40 -1.40
N HIS A 498 -4.47 10.33 -0.84
CA HIS A 498 -4.89 11.73 -0.68
C HIS A 498 -5.28 12.42 -1.99
N TRP A 499 -4.81 11.91 -3.12
CA TRP A 499 -5.07 12.48 -4.44
C TRP A 499 -6.13 11.70 -5.23
N GLY A 500 -6.98 10.93 -4.55
CA GLY A 500 -8.01 10.11 -5.20
C GLY A 500 -7.41 9.04 -6.11
N ARG A 501 -6.32 8.40 -5.66
CA ARG A 501 -5.61 7.35 -6.41
C ARG A 501 -5.39 6.11 -5.56
N GLU A 502 -5.66 4.95 -6.12
CA GLU A 502 -5.39 3.67 -5.51
C GLU A 502 -4.00 3.17 -5.87
N THR A 503 -3.23 2.75 -4.87
CA THR A 503 -2.01 1.98 -5.10
C THR A 503 -2.30 0.48 -5.04
N ARG A 504 -1.72 -0.28 -5.99
CA ARG A 504 -1.76 -1.73 -6.11
C ARG A 504 -0.35 -2.29 -5.98
N PHE A 505 -0.24 -3.44 -5.30
CA PHE A 505 1.02 -4.05 -4.88
C PHE A 505 1.13 -5.49 -5.42
N PRO A 506 1.61 -5.70 -6.66
CA PRO A 506 1.73 -7.04 -7.23
C PRO A 506 2.66 -7.97 -6.43
N PHE A 507 3.74 -7.43 -5.85
CA PHE A 507 4.62 -8.21 -4.97
C PHE A 507 3.95 -8.60 -3.64
N LEU A 508 2.84 -7.98 -3.26
CA LEU A 508 2.09 -8.29 -2.04
C LEU A 508 0.74 -8.93 -2.35
N ASP A 509 0.65 -9.61 -3.49
CA ASP A 509 -0.42 -10.56 -3.75
C ASP A 509 -0.27 -11.78 -2.84
N GLU A 510 -1.37 -12.24 -2.25
CA GLU A 510 -1.35 -13.29 -1.24
C GLU A 510 -0.84 -14.62 -1.79
N GLU A 511 -1.23 -14.98 -3.02
CA GLU A 511 -0.78 -16.23 -3.66
C GLU A 511 0.68 -16.11 -4.08
N PHE A 512 1.08 -14.96 -4.64
CA PHE A 512 2.48 -14.68 -4.97
C PHE A 512 3.37 -14.74 -3.72
N VAL A 513 2.97 -14.06 -2.64
CA VAL A 513 3.70 -14.07 -1.36
C VAL A 513 3.77 -15.50 -0.82
N ALA A 514 2.65 -16.22 -0.80
CA ALA A 514 2.62 -17.60 -0.30
C ALA A 514 3.60 -18.49 -1.06
N TRP A 515 3.62 -18.41 -2.39
CA TRP A 515 4.55 -19.15 -3.23
C TRP A 515 6.02 -18.76 -2.97
N VAL A 516 6.35 -17.47 -2.94
CA VAL A 516 7.74 -17.00 -2.69
C VAL A 516 8.23 -17.37 -1.29
N LEU A 517 7.37 -17.37 -0.28
CA LEU A 517 7.74 -17.74 1.08
C LEU A 517 8.03 -19.24 1.23
N GLN A 518 7.41 -20.09 0.41
CA GLN A 518 7.70 -21.53 0.40
C GLN A 518 8.97 -21.89 -0.36
N ALA A 519 9.49 -21.01 -1.22
CA ALA A 519 10.75 -21.26 -1.91
C ALA A 519 11.95 -21.15 -0.96
N PRO A 520 12.92 -22.09 -1.04
CA PRO A 520 14.19 -21.98 -0.33
C PRO A 520 14.91 -20.66 -0.64
N VAL A 521 15.57 -20.06 0.36
CA VAL A 521 16.15 -18.71 0.22
C VAL A 521 17.21 -18.62 -0.88
N TRP A 522 17.99 -19.68 -1.11
CA TRP A 522 19.01 -19.73 -2.17
C TRP A 522 18.42 -19.79 -3.60
N GLU A 523 17.12 -20.06 -3.76
CA GLU A 523 16.48 -20.02 -5.09
C GLU A 523 16.03 -18.60 -5.46
N LYS A 524 15.82 -17.74 -4.46
CA LYS A 524 15.34 -16.36 -4.64
C LYS A 524 16.42 -15.29 -4.46
N CYS A 525 17.47 -15.57 -3.70
CA CYS A 525 18.55 -14.64 -3.38
C CYS A 525 19.91 -15.19 -3.83
N GLY A 526 20.86 -14.30 -4.13
CA GLY A 526 22.18 -14.68 -4.65
C GLY A 526 23.25 -15.00 -3.60
N PHE A 527 22.92 -14.93 -2.32
CA PHE A 527 23.90 -15.12 -1.24
C PHE A 527 24.36 -16.57 -1.16
N GLY A 528 25.68 -16.77 -1.05
CA GLY A 528 26.28 -18.11 -0.92
C GLY A 528 26.24 -18.96 -2.19
N LEU A 529 25.80 -18.41 -3.33
CA LEU A 529 25.76 -19.12 -4.60
C LEU A 529 27.10 -19.06 -5.33
N PRO A 530 27.43 -20.08 -6.16
CA PRO A 530 28.57 -20.01 -7.05
C PRO A 530 28.44 -18.83 -8.02
N GLN A 531 29.51 -18.05 -8.16
CA GLN A 531 29.58 -16.98 -9.16
C GLN A 531 29.87 -17.56 -10.54
N ILE A 532 29.10 -17.12 -11.53
CA ILE A 532 29.24 -17.53 -12.93
C ILE A 532 29.29 -16.27 -13.82
N ASP A 533 29.85 -16.39 -15.02
CA ASP A 533 30.07 -15.23 -15.91
C ASP A 533 28.77 -14.48 -16.24
N THR A 534 27.64 -15.19 -16.38
CA THR A 534 26.34 -14.58 -16.67
C THR A 534 25.79 -13.72 -15.53
N THR A 535 26.24 -13.96 -14.28
CA THR A 535 25.87 -13.17 -13.10
C THR A 535 26.96 -12.19 -12.70
N ALA A 536 28.05 -12.08 -13.46
CA ALA A 536 29.14 -11.17 -13.15
C ALA A 536 28.64 -9.71 -13.12
N GLY A 537 28.88 -9.04 -12.00
CA GLY A 537 28.45 -7.67 -11.76
C GLY A 537 26.96 -7.49 -11.44
N ILE A 538 26.23 -8.59 -11.18
CA ILE A 538 24.86 -8.55 -10.65
C ILE A 538 24.91 -8.74 -9.13
N ASP A 539 24.25 -7.85 -8.38
CA ASP A 539 24.20 -7.93 -6.93
C ASP A 539 23.49 -9.20 -6.44
N SER A 540 23.89 -9.71 -5.28
CA SER A 540 23.26 -10.88 -4.65
C SER A 540 21.85 -10.59 -4.13
N GLU A 541 21.60 -9.36 -3.70
CA GLU A 541 20.29 -8.85 -3.32
C GLU A 541 19.31 -8.99 -4.50
N LYS A 542 18.20 -9.69 -4.27
CA LYS A 542 17.14 -9.90 -5.28
C LYS A 542 17.63 -10.55 -6.57
N LEU A 543 18.64 -11.43 -6.51
CA LEU A 543 19.23 -12.04 -7.71
C LEU A 543 18.19 -12.66 -8.64
N ALA A 544 17.19 -13.39 -8.12
CA ALA A 544 16.15 -13.97 -8.98
C ALA A 544 15.36 -12.90 -9.77
N LEU A 545 14.99 -11.77 -9.14
CA LEU A 545 14.34 -10.66 -9.83
C LEU A 545 15.26 -9.98 -10.85
N ARG A 546 16.56 -9.86 -10.54
CA ARG A 546 17.56 -9.32 -11.48
C ARG A 546 17.71 -10.23 -12.70
N LEU A 547 17.64 -11.55 -12.51
CA LEU A 547 17.65 -12.53 -13.59
C LEU A 547 16.36 -12.47 -14.42
N VAL A 548 15.20 -12.24 -13.81
CA VAL A 548 13.95 -11.94 -14.55
C VAL A 548 14.13 -10.67 -15.37
N ALA A 549 14.69 -9.59 -14.81
CA ALA A 549 14.97 -8.37 -15.56
C ALA A 549 15.89 -8.62 -16.77
N LEU A 550 16.94 -9.42 -16.57
CA LEU A 550 17.85 -9.80 -17.65
C LEU A 550 17.16 -10.62 -18.75
N ARG A 551 16.31 -11.60 -18.38
CA ARG A 551 15.47 -12.37 -19.32
C ARG A 551 14.57 -11.48 -20.16
N LEU A 552 14.00 -10.44 -19.55
CA LEU A 552 13.11 -9.47 -20.20
C LEU A 552 13.84 -8.37 -20.99
N GLY A 553 15.17 -8.47 -21.11
CA GLY A 553 16.02 -7.55 -21.87
C GLY A 553 16.45 -6.28 -21.12
N LEU A 554 16.12 -6.16 -19.82
CA LEU A 554 16.47 -5.02 -18.99
C LEU A 554 17.88 -5.17 -18.39
N VAL A 555 18.89 -5.07 -19.24
CA VAL A 555 20.30 -5.33 -18.92
C VAL A 555 20.84 -4.34 -17.89
N LYS A 556 20.59 -3.03 -18.05
CA LYS A 556 21.06 -2.00 -17.12
C LYS A 556 20.33 -2.11 -15.78
N VAL A 557 19.00 -2.17 -15.81
CA VAL A 557 18.16 -2.31 -14.60
C VAL A 557 18.53 -3.54 -13.78
N SER A 558 18.89 -4.66 -14.41
CA SER A 558 19.33 -5.87 -13.68
C SER A 558 20.55 -5.64 -12.79
N ARG A 559 21.37 -4.62 -13.09
CA ARG A 559 22.61 -4.25 -12.38
C ARG A 559 22.46 -2.98 -11.53
N GLU A 560 21.28 -2.36 -11.52
CA GLU A 560 21.06 -1.14 -10.75
C GLU A 560 21.14 -1.41 -9.25
N LYS A 561 21.86 -0.56 -8.53
CA LYS A 561 22.02 -0.69 -7.09
C LYS A 561 20.77 -0.20 -6.37
N LYS A 562 20.39 -0.91 -5.32
CA LYS A 562 19.26 -0.51 -4.48
C LYS A 562 19.54 0.84 -3.81
N ARG A 563 18.54 1.72 -3.82
CA ARG A 563 18.52 2.96 -3.04
C ARG A 563 17.17 3.10 -2.35
N ALA A 564 17.17 3.58 -1.10
CA ALA A 564 15.91 3.89 -0.43
C ALA A 564 15.36 5.22 -0.95
N ILE A 565 14.05 5.29 -1.16
CA ILE A 565 13.35 6.44 -1.76
C ILE A 565 13.72 7.78 -1.14
N GLN A 566 13.87 7.83 0.20
CA GLN A 566 14.19 9.08 0.90
C GLN A 566 15.56 9.67 0.53
N PHE A 567 16.51 8.81 0.13
CA PHE A 567 17.82 9.24 -0.36
C PHE A 567 17.84 9.40 -1.88
N GLY A 568 17.06 8.56 -2.56
CA GLY A 568 16.93 8.55 -4.01
C GLY A 568 16.25 9.79 -4.57
N ALA A 569 15.13 10.19 -3.98
CA ALA A 569 14.37 11.39 -4.30
C ALA A 569 14.88 12.67 -3.59
N ARG A 570 15.90 12.52 -2.72
CA ARG A 570 16.50 13.58 -1.88
C ARG A 570 15.56 14.22 -0.84
N THR A 571 14.55 13.50 -0.36
CA THR A 571 13.65 13.98 0.70
C THR A 571 14.20 13.90 2.11
N ALA A 572 15.25 13.10 2.34
CA ALA A 572 15.85 12.97 3.65
C ALA A 572 16.69 14.20 4.04
N LYS A 573 16.68 14.54 5.33
CA LYS A 573 17.61 15.49 5.97
C LYS A 573 17.65 16.88 5.31
N MET A 574 16.49 17.40 4.90
CA MET A 574 16.38 18.73 4.29
C MET A 574 16.69 19.87 5.28
N GLU A 575 16.19 19.78 6.51
CA GLU A 575 16.31 20.83 7.54
C GLU A 575 17.63 20.70 8.33
N THR A 576 17.88 19.56 8.98
CA THR A 576 19.09 19.33 9.79
C THR A 576 19.85 18.09 9.35
N GLY A 577 21.18 18.13 9.49
CA GLY A 577 22.04 16.96 9.21
C GLY A 577 22.23 16.01 10.37
N ARG A 578 21.77 16.41 11.56
CA ARG A 578 22.03 15.73 12.83
C ARG A 578 20.88 14.81 13.26
N SER A 579 19.67 14.98 12.69
CA SER A 579 18.56 14.07 12.98
C SER A 579 18.82 12.66 12.43
N ARG A 580 18.53 11.66 13.26
CA ARG A 580 18.45 10.25 12.89
C ARG A 580 17.04 9.97 12.37
N GLY A 581 16.92 9.02 11.45
CA GLY A 581 15.61 8.66 10.87
C GLY A 581 14.59 8.17 11.91
N THR A 582 15.05 7.69 13.06
CA THR A 582 14.21 7.22 14.17
C THR A 582 13.81 8.32 15.15
N ASP A 583 14.36 9.53 15.00
CA ASP A 583 14.02 10.64 15.89
C ASP A 583 12.55 11.03 15.65
N ALA A 584 11.82 11.27 16.74
CA ALA A 584 10.43 11.71 16.68
C ALA A 584 10.35 13.13 16.12
N LEU A 585 9.31 13.40 15.33
CA LEU A 585 9.01 14.73 14.83
C LEU A 585 8.62 15.64 15.99
N SER A 586 9.22 16.82 16.02
CA SER A 586 8.78 17.94 16.86
C SER A 586 7.40 18.44 16.46
#